data_AF-A0A9J7L052-F1
#
_entry.id   AF-A0A9J7L052-F1
#
_cell.length_a   1.000
_cell.length_b   1.000
_cell.length_c   1.000
_cell.angle_alpha   90.00
_cell.angle_beta   90.00
_cell.angle_gamma   90.00
#
_symmetry.space_group_name_H-M   'P 1'
#
loop_
_entity.id
_entity.type
_entity.pdbx_description
1 polymer ?
#
loop_
_entity_poly.entity_id
_entity_poly.type
_entity_poly.pdbx_seq_one_letter_code
_entity_poly.pdbx_strand_id
1 'polypeptide(L)'
;MDKLGTDWFKDVKNIRQTKEDLKEIAKNKDGNAFRSVVDFLCACLDCSTPQHLEAFKSVLRDNLVKWKDHEKEVCEILDKFRILEEKADGDNRWYNSRVDDAVRDLLERSKTCHKKIRPNVVNLLVFALNKGTETHLHLAKGMTWADGIREMFNKANDAEAKSMLIAYFEMIKSETFDPNSTVAIAVTSNLCQNLAECAKSTENVKTLSEIINYCSEKELYKEDQPDRETVYGMAIRVSLANFLSKNMSNPEHLMLVMPGFIRLLGNEEVSEQMSLSSYVNMFLQQGEVLAPHADPLLDTFINTDANEIASQ
;
A
#
# COMPACT_ATOMS: atom_id res chain seq x y z
N MET A 1 -20.23 14.96 27.36
CA MET A 1 -20.26 16.02 26.34
C MET A 1 -21.38 15.68 25.39
N ASP A 2 -22.47 16.46 25.39
CA ASP A 2 -23.49 16.35 24.34
C ASP A 2 -22.84 16.67 22.99
N LYS A 3 -23.19 15.87 21.97
CA LYS A 3 -22.65 15.88 20.61
C LYS A 3 -22.07 17.24 20.23
N LEU A 4 -20.74 17.33 20.20
CA LEU A 4 -20.03 18.46 19.61
C LEU A 4 -20.55 18.62 18.18
N GLY A 5 -21.46 19.59 17.98
CA GLY A 5 -21.93 19.93 16.64
C GLY A 5 -20.70 20.25 15.80
N THR A 6 -20.57 19.60 14.65
CA THR A 6 -19.42 19.75 13.74
C THR A 6 -19.13 21.21 13.43
N ASP A 7 -20.14 22.09 13.44
CA ASP A 7 -19.98 23.53 13.22
C ASP A 7 -19.27 24.27 14.36
N TRP A 8 -19.42 23.85 15.62
CA TRP A 8 -18.65 24.42 16.73
C TRP A 8 -17.18 24.02 16.64
N PHE A 9 -16.91 22.78 16.22
CA PHE A 9 -15.56 22.24 16.18
C PHE A 9 -14.72 22.80 15.01
N LYS A 10 -15.36 23.32 13.96
CA LYS A 10 -14.69 23.96 12.80
C LYS A 10 -13.84 25.18 13.17
N ASP A 11 -14.10 25.87 14.28
CA ASP A 11 -13.27 27.01 14.72
C ASP A 11 -11.96 26.52 15.38
N VAL A 12 -10.83 26.97 14.85
CA VAL A 12 -9.47 26.63 15.34
C VAL A 12 -9.28 26.97 16.82
N LYS A 13 -9.96 27.98 17.36
CA LYS A 13 -9.91 28.31 18.79
C LYS A 13 -10.49 27.18 19.65
N ASN A 14 -11.55 26.53 19.16
CA ASN A 14 -12.21 25.44 19.86
C ASN A 14 -11.36 24.17 19.83
N ILE A 15 -10.60 23.91 18.76
CA ILE A 15 -9.63 22.81 18.69
C ILE A 15 -8.60 22.89 19.84
N ARG A 16 -8.04 24.08 20.08
CA ARG A 16 -7.03 24.29 21.14
C ARG A 16 -7.62 24.05 22.53
N GLN A 17 -8.78 24.66 22.80
CA GLN A 17 -9.47 24.48 24.07
C GLN A 17 -9.82 23.01 24.33
N THR A 18 -10.44 22.33 23.35
CA THR A 18 -10.81 20.92 23.51
C THR A 18 -9.59 20.03 23.73
N LYS A 19 -8.44 20.35 23.13
CA LYS A 19 -7.20 19.60 23.39
C LYS A 19 -6.70 19.79 24.83
N GLU A 20 -6.75 21.00 25.36
CA GLU A 20 -6.38 21.27 26.77
C GLU A 20 -7.32 20.52 27.72
N ASP A 21 -8.62 20.57 27.46
CA ASP A 21 -9.64 19.83 28.22
C ASP A 21 -9.36 18.32 28.18
N LEU A 22 -9.03 17.74 27.02
CA LEU A 22 -8.67 16.33 26.89
C LEU A 22 -7.43 15.96 27.73
N LYS A 23 -6.43 16.85 27.81
CA LYS A 23 -5.24 16.63 28.65
C LYS A 23 -5.60 16.62 30.12
N GLU A 24 -6.50 17.51 30.54
CA GLU A 24 -6.97 17.53 31.92
C GLU A 24 -7.78 16.28 32.28
N ILE A 25 -8.69 15.86 31.39
CA ILE A 25 -9.49 14.64 31.58
C ILE A 25 -8.59 13.40 31.61
N ALA A 26 -7.59 13.31 30.73
CA ALA A 26 -6.65 12.19 30.69
C ALA A 26 -5.79 12.07 31.96
N LYS A 27 -5.39 13.19 32.58
CA LYS A 27 -4.68 13.19 33.87
C LYS A 27 -5.51 12.54 34.99
N ASN A 28 -6.83 12.66 34.94
CA ASN A 28 -7.75 12.15 35.95
C ASN A 28 -8.04 10.64 35.81
N LYS A 29 -7.53 9.97 34.75
CA LYS A 29 -7.61 8.51 34.52
C LYS A 29 -9.02 7.92 34.56
N ASP A 30 -10.04 8.73 34.31
CA ASP A 30 -11.41 8.26 34.22
C ASP A 30 -11.66 7.60 32.84
N GLY A 31 -12.54 6.59 32.77
CA GLY A 31 -12.95 5.97 31.50
C GLY A 31 -13.53 6.97 30.50
N ASN A 32 -14.04 8.10 31.00
CA ASN A 32 -14.48 9.24 30.20
C ASN A 32 -13.36 9.87 29.34
N ALA A 33 -12.10 9.74 29.74
CA ALA A 33 -10.95 10.24 28.98
C ALA A 33 -10.82 9.52 27.64
N PHE A 34 -10.98 8.20 27.63
CA PHE A 34 -10.84 7.40 26.43
C PHE A 34 -11.90 7.76 25.40
N ARG A 35 -13.18 7.77 25.82
CA ARG A 35 -14.28 8.11 24.92
C ARG A 35 -14.13 9.52 24.36
N SER A 36 -13.74 10.49 25.18
CA SER A 36 -13.52 11.87 24.73
C SER A 36 -12.41 11.97 23.68
N VAL A 37 -11.32 11.19 23.82
CA VAL A 37 -10.26 11.11 22.81
C VAL A 37 -10.79 10.50 21.50
N VAL A 38 -11.56 9.43 21.56
CA VAL A 38 -12.16 8.81 20.37
C VAL A 38 -13.10 9.78 19.65
N ASP A 39 -14.00 10.43 20.39
CA ASP A 39 -14.95 11.42 19.84
C ASP A 39 -14.21 12.58 19.16
N PHE A 40 -13.12 13.07 19.77
CA PHE A 40 -12.28 14.11 19.19
C PHE A 40 -11.60 13.68 17.89
N LEU A 41 -11.04 12.47 17.87
CA LEU A 41 -10.38 11.92 16.67
C LEU A 41 -11.40 11.75 15.53
N CYS A 42 -12.58 11.23 15.83
CA CYS A 42 -13.69 11.13 14.88
C CYS A 42 -14.12 12.52 14.36
N ALA A 43 -14.28 13.51 15.24
CA ALA A 43 -14.67 14.87 14.86
C ALA A 43 -13.61 15.57 13.98
N CYS A 44 -12.32 15.30 14.20
CA CYS A 44 -11.25 15.80 13.34
C CYS A 44 -11.37 15.26 11.90
N LEU A 45 -11.69 13.97 11.76
CA LEU A 45 -11.91 13.33 10.46
C LEU A 45 -13.20 13.84 9.80
N ASP A 46 -14.29 14.01 10.56
CA ASP A 46 -15.53 14.60 10.07
C ASP A 46 -15.34 16.03 9.51
N CYS A 47 -14.43 16.80 10.09
CA CYS A 47 -14.14 18.16 9.61
C CYS A 47 -13.19 18.18 8.40
N SER A 48 -12.33 17.17 8.22
CA SER A 48 -11.49 17.00 7.03
C SER A 48 -10.72 18.26 6.60
N THR A 49 -10.10 18.98 7.54
CA THR A 49 -9.22 20.12 7.21
C THR A 49 -7.77 19.87 7.67
N PRO A 50 -6.76 20.55 7.09
CA PRO A 50 -5.37 20.44 7.51
C PRO A 50 -5.14 20.63 9.02
N GLN A 51 -5.80 21.63 9.63
CA GLN A 51 -5.64 21.94 11.05
C GLN A 51 -6.23 20.85 11.94
N HIS A 52 -7.34 20.24 11.53
CA HIS A 52 -7.99 19.17 12.27
C HIS A 52 -7.21 17.87 12.18
N LEU A 53 -6.66 17.52 11.00
CA LEU A 53 -5.77 16.37 10.86
C LEU A 53 -4.48 16.54 11.68
N GLU A 54 -3.97 17.77 11.82
CA GLU A 54 -2.82 18.02 12.69
C GLU A 54 -3.16 17.91 14.18
N ALA A 55 -4.37 18.33 14.57
CA ALA A 55 -4.87 18.13 15.92
C ALA A 55 -5.04 16.64 16.25
N PHE A 56 -5.60 15.86 15.31
CA PHE A 56 -5.69 14.41 15.38
C PHE A 56 -4.32 13.79 15.67
N LYS A 57 -3.33 14.10 14.82
CA LYS A 57 -1.96 13.63 14.95
C LYS A 57 -1.35 13.99 16.31
N SER A 58 -1.57 15.23 16.75
CA SER A 58 -1.03 15.70 18.00
C SER A 58 -1.61 14.97 19.21
N VAL A 59 -2.90 14.64 19.21
CA VAL A 59 -3.55 13.89 20.30
C VAL A 59 -3.00 12.46 20.38
N LEU A 60 -2.78 11.81 19.25
CA LEU A 60 -2.14 10.49 19.21
C LEU A 60 -0.70 10.53 19.74
N ARG A 61 0.08 11.56 19.39
CA ARG A 61 1.45 11.74 19.86
C ARG A 61 1.52 11.98 21.37
N ASP A 62 0.56 12.71 21.92
CA ASP A 62 0.50 13.00 23.36
C ASP A 62 0.22 11.74 24.20
N ASN A 63 -0.11 10.59 23.57
CA ASN A 63 -0.33 9.28 24.21
C ASN A 63 -1.27 9.36 25.42
N LEU A 64 -2.34 10.15 25.28
CA LEU A 64 -3.27 10.43 26.38
C LEU A 64 -3.98 9.18 26.90
N VAL A 65 -4.04 8.12 26.09
CA VAL A 65 -4.76 6.88 26.39
C VAL A 65 -3.95 5.65 25.99
N LYS A 66 -4.26 4.51 26.62
CA LYS A 66 -3.77 3.19 26.20
C LYS A 66 -4.79 2.55 25.27
N TRP A 67 -4.33 2.04 24.14
CA TRP A 67 -5.20 1.45 23.11
C TRP A 67 -5.49 -0.03 23.30
N LYS A 68 -4.75 -0.71 24.19
CA LYS A 68 -4.91 -2.13 24.45
C LYS A 68 -6.36 -2.43 24.88
N ASP A 69 -6.95 -3.47 24.28
CA ASP A 69 -8.32 -3.93 24.54
C ASP A 69 -9.45 -2.95 24.11
N HIS A 70 -9.12 -1.91 23.34
CA HIS A 70 -10.07 -0.92 22.78
C HIS A 70 -10.25 -1.05 21.27
N GLU A 71 -10.40 -2.27 20.78
CA GLU A 71 -10.42 -2.52 19.33
C GLU A 71 -11.66 -1.95 18.65
N LYS A 72 -12.79 -1.91 19.36
CA LYS A 72 -14.04 -1.36 18.84
C LYS A 72 -13.90 0.11 18.49
N GLU A 73 -13.26 0.89 19.36
CA GLU A 73 -13.08 2.31 19.17
C GLU A 73 -12.01 2.65 18.14
N VAL A 74 -10.97 1.82 18.03
CA VAL A 74 -10.03 1.91 16.90
C VAL A 74 -10.77 1.68 15.58
N CYS A 75 -11.63 0.66 15.50
CA CYS A 75 -12.46 0.41 14.32
C CYS A 75 -13.40 1.58 14.01
N GLU A 76 -13.99 2.21 15.02
CA GLU A 76 -14.82 3.41 14.86
C GLU A 76 -14.06 4.56 14.19
N ILE A 77 -12.81 4.81 14.63
CA ILE A 77 -11.96 5.85 14.02
C ILE A 77 -11.55 5.44 12.59
N LEU A 78 -11.23 4.17 12.35
CA LEU A 78 -10.89 3.66 11.02
C LEU A 78 -12.05 3.86 10.03
N ASP A 79 -13.30 3.64 10.46
CA ASP A 79 -14.47 3.83 9.60
C ASP A 79 -14.69 5.30 9.22
N LYS A 80 -14.23 6.25 10.05
CA LYS A 80 -14.28 7.68 9.74
C LYS A 80 -13.31 8.11 8.63
N PHE A 81 -12.26 7.34 8.34
CA PHE A 81 -11.42 7.63 7.17
C PHE A 81 -12.16 7.44 5.83
N ARG A 82 -13.27 6.69 5.81
CA ARG A 82 -14.04 6.42 4.59
C ARG A 82 -14.84 7.62 4.08
N ILE A 83 -15.04 8.62 4.94
CA ILE A 83 -15.85 9.82 4.64
C ILE A 83 -14.98 11.07 4.50
N LEU A 84 -13.65 10.91 4.44
CA LEU A 84 -12.74 12.04 4.22
C LEU A 84 -13.11 12.77 2.93
N GLU A 85 -13.05 14.10 2.97
CA GLU A 85 -13.23 14.90 1.78
C GLU A 85 -12.09 14.63 0.78
N GLU A 86 -12.46 14.34 -0.46
CA GLU A 86 -11.52 14.20 -1.57
C GLU A 86 -10.99 15.61 -1.95
N LYS A 87 -9.67 15.77 -1.95
CA LYS A 87 -9.00 17.00 -2.38
C LYS A 87 -8.15 16.68 -3.60
N ALA A 88 -8.72 16.94 -4.78
CA ALA A 88 -8.15 16.54 -6.08
C ALA A 88 -6.95 17.40 -6.51
N ASP A 89 -6.84 18.64 -6.03
CA ASP A 89 -5.79 19.54 -6.50
C ASP A 89 -4.44 19.21 -5.85
N GLY A 90 -3.38 19.18 -6.67
CA GLY A 90 -1.99 19.09 -6.20
C GLY A 90 -1.57 20.22 -5.26
N ASP A 91 -2.35 21.30 -5.18
CA ASP A 91 -2.18 22.39 -4.19
C ASP A 91 -2.67 22.01 -2.79
N ASN A 92 -3.42 20.91 -2.64
CA ASN A 92 -3.81 20.32 -1.35
C ASN A 92 -2.80 19.28 -0.85
N ARG A 93 -1.55 19.30 -1.35
CA ARG A 93 -0.43 18.47 -0.85
C ARG A 93 -0.36 18.42 0.66
N TRP A 94 -0.55 19.57 1.31
CA TRP A 94 -0.52 19.63 2.77
C TRP A 94 -1.66 18.83 3.41
N TYR A 95 -2.89 18.91 2.89
CA TYR A 95 -4.00 18.13 3.43
C TYR A 95 -3.75 16.63 3.28
N ASN A 96 -3.39 16.20 2.07
CA ASN A 96 -3.17 14.80 1.75
C ASN A 96 -2.02 14.19 2.57
N SER A 97 -0.93 14.94 2.77
CA SER A 97 0.18 14.53 3.65
C SER A 97 -0.15 14.55 5.15
N ARG A 98 -1.36 14.92 5.56
CA ARG A 98 -1.82 14.77 6.95
C ARG A 98 -2.77 13.59 7.08
N VAL A 99 -3.41 13.17 5.99
CA VAL A 99 -4.20 11.94 5.95
C VAL A 99 -3.28 10.72 6.13
N ASP A 100 -2.15 10.67 5.40
CA ASP A 100 -1.18 9.57 5.54
C ASP A 100 -0.61 9.49 6.97
N ASP A 101 -0.20 10.63 7.54
CA ASP A 101 0.29 10.74 8.91
C ASP A 101 -0.78 10.33 9.94
N ALA A 102 -2.03 10.77 9.76
CA ALA A 102 -3.11 10.47 10.69
C ALA A 102 -3.39 8.96 10.76
N VAL A 103 -3.59 8.30 9.62
CA VAL A 103 -3.86 6.86 9.62
C VAL A 103 -2.65 6.06 10.10
N ARG A 104 -1.43 6.48 9.72
CA ARG A 104 -0.19 5.80 10.15
C ARG A 104 -0.03 5.86 11.66
N ASP A 105 -0.11 7.07 12.23
CA ASP A 105 0.07 7.27 13.66
C ASP A 105 -1.02 6.54 14.45
N LEU A 106 -2.27 6.48 13.97
CA LEU A 106 -3.34 5.70 14.62
C LEU A 106 -2.96 4.22 14.68
N LEU A 107 -2.62 3.63 13.54
CA LEU A 107 -2.30 2.21 13.43
C LEU A 107 -1.07 1.86 14.26
N GLU A 108 -0.06 2.72 14.29
CA GLU A 108 1.14 2.51 15.10
C GLU A 108 0.88 2.58 16.61
N ARG A 109 -0.01 3.49 17.05
CA ARG A 109 -0.38 3.61 18.46
C ARG A 109 -1.31 2.47 18.90
N SER A 110 -2.06 1.90 17.97
CA SER A 110 -2.95 0.75 18.20
C SER A 110 -2.33 -0.61 17.83
N LYS A 111 -1.00 -0.75 17.79
CA LYS A 111 -0.31 -2.02 17.44
C LYS A 111 -0.80 -3.24 18.23
N THR A 112 -1.17 -3.06 19.49
CA THR A 112 -1.70 -4.14 20.34
C THR A 112 -3.06 -4.69 19.84
N CYS A 113 -3.78 -3.92 19.03
CA CYS A 113 -5.11 -4.25 18.51
C CYS A 113 -5.07 -4.90 17.13
N HIS A 114 -3.92 -4.85 16.44
CA HIS A 114 -3.73 -5.23 15.04
C HIS A 114 -4.39 -6.57 14.67
N LYS A 115 -4.20 -7.61 15.48
CA LYS A 115 -4.78 -8.93 15.18
C LYS A 115 -6.31 -8.91 15.07
N LYS A 116 -6.99 -8.11 15.89
CA LYS A 116 -8.46 -8.04 15.94
C LYS A 116 -9.03 -7.00 14.98
N ILE A 117 -8.31 -5.90 14.72
CA ILE A 117 -8.76 -4.85 13.79
C ILE A 117 -8.38 -5.14 12.33
N ARG A 118 -7.62 -6.21 12.06
CA ARG A 118 -7.17 -6.59 10.71
C ARG A 118 -8.28 -6.52 9.66
N PRO A 119 -9.49 -7.08 9.87
CA PRO A 119 -10.53 -7.00 8.85
C PRO A 119 -10.90 -5.56 8.50
N ASN A 120 -10.95 -4.65 9.47
CA ASN A 120 -11.22 -3.23 9.24
C ASN A 120 -10.09 -2.56 8.46
N VAL A 121 -8.82 -2.89 8.77
CA VAL A 121 -7.66 -2.39 8.04
C VAL A 121 -7.67 -2.88 6.59
N VAL A 122 -7.89 -4.17 6.33
CA VAL A 122 -7.97 -4.71 4.96
C VAL A 122 -9.12 -4.06 4.20
N ASN A 123 -10.30 -3.95 4.81
CA ASN A 123 -11.46 -3.33 4.17
C ASN A 123 -11.24 -1.84 3.84
N LEU A 124 -10.54 -1.11 4.71
CA LEU A 124 -10.20 0.29 4.46
C LEU A 124 -9.17 0.44 3.34
N LEU A 125 -8.19 -0.46 3.26
CA LEU A 125 -7.21 -0.48 2.18
C LEU A 125 -7.89 -0.76 0.84
N VAL A 126 -8.73 -1.80 0.77
CA VAL A 126 -9.52 -2.15 -0.42
C VAL A 126 -10.39 -0.97 -0.85
N PHE A 127 -11.05 -0.31 0.10
CA PHE A 127 -11.82 0.92 -0.17
C PHE A 127 -10.94 2.02 -0.79
N ALA A 128 -9.78 2.29 -0.19
CA ALA A 128 -8.86 3.32 -0.66
C ALA A 128 -8.33 3.03 -2.08
N LEU A 129 -7.97 1.78 -2.36
CA LEU A 129 -7.51 1.34 -3.68
C LEU A 129 -8.62 1.46 -4.73
N ASN A 130 -9.84 1.00 -4.42
CA ASN A 130 -10.99 1.13 -5.34
C ASN A 130 -11.34 2.59 -5.66
N LYS A 131 -11.04 3.52 -4.74
CA LYS A 131 -11.22 4.95 -4.96
C LYS A 131 -10.13 5.55 -5.84
N GLY A 132 -8.87 5.18 -5.62
CA GLY A 132 -7.73 5.55 -6.48
C GLY A 132 -7.39 7.05 -6.57
N THR A 133 -8.17 7.95 -5.95
CA THR A 133 -7.88 9.39 -5.93
C THR A 133 -6.65 9.71 -5.07
N GLU A 134 -6.05 10.89 -5.26
CA GLU A 134 -4.89 11.35 -4.48
C GLU A 134 -5.09 11.18 -2.95
N THR A 135 -6.17 11.72 -2.37
CA THR A 135 -6.44 11.58 -0.92
C THR A 135 -6.48 10.13 -0.45
N HIS A 136 -7.10 9.25 -1.23
CA HIS A 136 -7.22 7.82 -0.93
C HIS A 136 -5.88 7.07 -1.13
N LEU A 137 -5.03 7.50 -2.05
CA LEU A 137 -3.68 6.99 -2.18
C LEU A 137 -2.81 7.38 -0.97
N HIS A 138 -2.97 8.59 -0.43
CA HIS A 138 -2.31 8.97 0.83
C HIS A 138 -2.82 8.15 2.02
N LEU A 139 -4.12 7.86 2.08
CA LEU A 139 -4.68 6.92 3.05
C LEU A 139 -4.02 5.53 2.91
N ALA A 140 -3.97 4.96 1.71
CA ALA A 140 -3.33 3.65 1.46
C ALA A 140 -1.83 3.67 1.80
N LYS A 141 -1.12 4.76 1.50
CA LYS A 141 0.29 4.96 1.84
C LYS A 141 0.49 4.93 3.35
N GLY A 142 -0.28 5.73 4.10
CA GLY A 142 -0.19 5.76 5.56
C GLY A 142 -0.42 4.40 6.20
N MET A 143 -1.35 3.60 5.65
CA MET A 143 -1.61 2.25 6.10
C MET A 143 -0.46 1.29 5.80
N THR A 144 0.01 1.26 4.56
CA THR A 144 1.09 0.34 4.13
C THR A 144 2.44 0.65 4.79
N TRP A 145 2.65 1.89 5.25
CA TRP A 145 3.87 2.33 5.93
C TRP A 145 3.81 2.23 7.45
N ALA A 146 2.63 1.99 8.03
CA ALA A 146 2.49 1.87 9.48
C ALA A 146 3.21 0.62 10.00
N ASP A 147 4.08 0.80 10.99
CA ASP A 147 4.81 -0.31 11.58
C ASP A 147 3.84 -1.37 12.18
N GLY A 148 4.14 -2.64 11.94
CA GLY A 148 3.28 -3.80 12.26
C GLY A 148 2.22 -4.13 11.20
N ILE A 149 1.82 -3.19 10.34
CA ILE A 149 0.81 -3.45 9.30
C ILE A 149 1.38 -4.28 8.14
N ARG A 150 2.64 -4.05 7.74
CA ARG A 150 3.31 -4.87 6.73
C ARG A 150 3.32 -6.35 7.12
N GLU A 151 3.71 -6.68 8.35
CA GLU A 151 3.68 -8.06 8.84
C GLU A 151 2.26 -8.62 8.92
N MET A 152 1.27 -7.77 9.23
CA MET A 152 -0.13 -8.14 9.23
C MET A 152 -0.59 -8.55 7.82
N PHE A 153 -0.28 -7.76 6.79
CA PHE A 153 -0.66 -8.05 5.40
C PHE A 153 0.06 -9.29 4.84
N ASN A 154 1.31 -9.54 5.20
CA ASN A 154 1.99 -10.81 4.86
C ASN A 154 1.29 -12.06 5.44
N LYS A 155 0.49 -11.87 6.48
CA LYS A 155 -0.32 -12.92 7.14
C LYS A 155 -1.79 -12.83 6.76
N ALA A 156 -2.14 -12.10 5.70
CA ALA A 156 -3.48 -12.10 5.15
C ALA A 156 -3.92 -13.52 4.78
N ASN A 157 -5.18 -13.84 5.04
CA ASN A 157 -5.78 -15.07 4.54
C ASN A 157 -6.06 -14.95 3.03
N ASP A 158 -6.45 -16.06 2.41
CA ASP A 158 -6.62 -16.11 0.95
C ASP A 158 -7.69 -15.14 0.41
N ALA A 159 -8.79 -14.94 1.14
CA ALA A 159 -9.85 -14.02 0.76
C ALA A 159 -9.44 -12.54 0.94
N GLU A 160 -8.69 -12.25 2.00
CA GLU A 160 -8.08 -10.93 2.23
C GLU A 160 -7.05 -10.60 1.13
N ALA A 161 -6.18 -11.55 0.78
CA ALA A 161 -5.22 -11.39 -0.30
C ALA A 161 -5.93 -11.17 -1.65
N LYS A 162 -6.96 -11.97 -1.95
CA LYS A 162 -7.77 -11.85 -3.16
C LYS A 162 -8.40 -10.47 -3.30
N SER A 163 -9.01 -9.95 -2.24
CA SER A 163 -9.66 -8.64 -2.30
C SER A 163 -8.67 -7.50 -2.50
N MET A 164 -7.50 -7.56 -1.86
CA MET A 164 -6.44 -6.56 -2.04
C MET A 164 -5.83 -6.62 -3.46
N LEU A 165 -5.57 -7.82 -3.99
CA LEU A 165 -5.07 -8.03 -5.36
C LEU A 165 -6.03 -7.44 -6.40
N ILE A 166 -7.32 -7.78 -6.30
CA ILE A 166 -8.35 -7.28 -7.24
C ILE A 166 -8.47 -5.76 -7.15
N ALA A 167 -8.55 -5.20 -5.94
CA ALA A 167 -8.69 -3.75 -5.76
C ALA A 167 -7.48 -2.99 -6.31
N TYR A 168 -6.26 -3.49 -6.07
CA TYR A 168 -5.05 -2.92 -6.65
C TYR A 168 -5.06 -3.01 -8.19
N PHE A 169 -5.47 -4.15 -8.75
CA PHE A 169 -5.47 -4.34 -10.19
C PHE A 169 -6.46 -3.41 -10.89
N GLU A 170 -7.67 -3.28 -10.35
CA GLU A 170 -8.67 -2.35 -10.90
C GLU A 170 -8.24 -0.89 -10.74
N MET A 171 -7.55 -0.53 -9.65
CA MET A 171 -6.98 0.81 -9.47
C MET A 171 -6.01 1.17 -10.60
N ILE A 172 -5.03 0.31 -10.90
CA ILE A 172 -3.99 0.60 -11.92
C ILE A 172 -4.51 0.54 -13.36
N LYS A 173 -5.68 -0.08 -13.56
CA LYS A 173 -6.40 -0.14 -14.85
C LYS A 173 -7.31 1.05 -15.10
N SER A 174 -7.64 1.83 -14.06
CA SER A 174 -8.55 2.96 -14.19
C SER A 174 -8.01 4.00 -15.18
N GLU A 175 -8.88 4.51 -16.05
CA GLU A 175 -8.53 5.56 -17.03
C GLU A 175 -8.06 6.87 -16.37
N THR A 176 -8.47 7.10 -15.12
CA THR A 176 -8.10 8.27 -14.33
C THR A 176 -6.82 8.09 -13.51
N PHE A 177 -6.21 6.91 -13.57
CA PHE A 177 -5.01 6.59 -12.80
C PHE A 177 -3.79 7.28 -13.41
N ASP A 178 -3.04 8.03 -12.59
CA ASP A 178 -1.76 8.60 -12.98
C ASP A 178 -0.61 7.65 -12.58
N PRO A 179 0.00 6.91 -13.52
CA PRO A 179 1.10 6.00 -13.22
C PRO A 179 2.40 6.73 -12.85
N ASN A 180 2.47 8.06 -13.03
CA ASN A 180 3.62 8.89 -12.67
C ASN A 180 3.52 9.51 -11.28
N SER A 181 2.38 9.34 -10.62
CA SER A 181 2.11 9.87 -9.28
C SER A 181 3.10 9.31 -8.26
N THR A 182 3.78 10.22 -7.54
CA THR A 182 4.77 9.84 -6.52
C THR A 182 4.13 9.07 -5.36
N VAL A 183 2.88 9.40 -5.00
CA VAL A 183 2.17 8.66 -3.94
C VAL A 183 1.75 7.27 -4.44
N ALA A 184 1.29 7.15 -5.69
CA ALA A 184 0.92 5.86 -6.26
C ALA A 184 2.11 4.91 -6.35
N ILE A 185 3.29 5.42 -6.75
CA ILE A 185 4.55 4.67 -6.77
C ILE A 185 4.92 4.20 -5.35
N ALA A 186 4.77 5.06 -4.34
CA ALA A 186 5.07 4.72 -2.95
C ALA A 186 4.13 3.63 -2.38
N VAL A 187 2.82 3.71 -2.69
CA VAL A 187 1.84 2.68 -2.35
C VAL A 187 2.21 1.37 -3.02
N THR A 188 2.48 1.39 -4.31
CA THR A 188 2.84 0.22 -5.13
C THR A 188 4.07 -0.48 -4.57
N SER A 189 5.13 0.28 -4.26
CA SER A 189 6.39 -0.25 -3.73
C SER A 189 6.21 -1.09 -2.46
N ASN A 190 5.28 -0.71 -1.58
CA ASN A 190 5.05 -1.44 -0.32
C ASN A 190 3.98 -2.51 -0.48
N LEU A 191 2.87 -2.17 -1.14
CA LEU A 191 1.74 -3.07 -1.30
C LEU A 191 2.09 -4.28 -2.16
N CYS A 192 2.74 -4.09 -3.31
CA CYS A 192 3.10 -5.20 -4.21
C CYS A 192 4.03 -6.21 -3.53
N GLN A 193 4.89 -5.77 -2.61
CA GLN A 193 5.66 -6.70 -1.79
C GLN A 193 4.73 -7.59 -0.96
N ASN A 194 3.77 -7.00 -0.24
CA ASN A 194 2.82 -7.76 0.55
C ASN A 194 1.96 -8.69 -0.30
N LEU A 195 1.46 -8.21 -1.45
CA LEU A 195 0.62 -8.98 -2.37
C LEU A 195 1.37 -10.21 -2.92
N ALA A 196 2.64 -10.03 -3.32
CA ALA A 196 3.47 -11.13 -3.79
C ALA A 196 3.76 -12.18 -2.70
N GLU A 197 3.96 -11.75 -1.45
CA GLU A 197 4.19 -12.67 -0.32
C GLU A 197 2.91 -13.39 0.14
N CYS A 198 1.74 -12.77 0.00
CA CYS A 198 0.47 -13.34 0.46
C CYS A 198 -0.30 -14.13 -0.62
N ALA A 199 0.10 -14.05 -1.89
CA ALA A 199 -0.44 -14.85 -2.99
C ALA A 199 -0.06 -16.34 -2.85
N LYS A 200 -0.84 -17.08 -2.06
CA LYS A 200 -0.57 -18.48 -1.71
C LYS A 200 -1.46 -19.50 -2.42
N SER A 201 -2.64 -19.11 -2.87
CA SER A 201 -3.48 -19.97 -3.70
C SER A 201 -3.15 -19.77 -5.17
N THR A 202 -3.36 -20.81 -5.97
CA THR A 202 -3.25 -20.77 -7.43
C THR A 202 -4.04 -19.60 -8.04
N GLU A 203 -5.23 -19.30 -7.50
CA GLU A 203 -6.07 -18.20 -7.97
C GLU A 203 -5.41 -16.83 -7.72
N ASN A 204 -4.90 -16.61 -6.52
CA ASN A 204 -4.21 -15.35 -6.19
C ASN A 204 -2.90 -15.19 -6.99
N VAL A 205 -2.21 -16.30 -7.27
CA VAL A 205 -1.02 -16.28 -8.15
C VAL A 205 -1.40 -15.97 -9.60
N LYS A 206 -2.54 -16.47 -10.09
CA LYS A 206 -3.05 -16.07 -11.41
C LYS A 206 -3.34 -14.57 -11.47
N THR A 207 -4.04 -14.00 -10.48
CA THR A 207 -4.27 -12.56 -10.42
C THR A 207 -2.95 -11.77 -10.38
N LEU A 208 -1.95 -12.23 -9.63
CA LEU A 208 -0.63 -11.61 -9.61
C LEU A 208 0.06 -11.66 -10.99
N SER A 209 -0.04 -12.79 -11.69
CA SER A 209 0.47 -12.94 -13.06
C SER A 209 -0.25 -12.00 -14.04
N GLU A 210 -1.57 -11.85 -13.93
CA GLU A 210 -2.35 -10.90 -14.73
C GLU A 210 -1.90 -9.46 -14.50
N ILE A 211 -1.63 -9.06 -13.26
CA ILE A 211 -1.08 -7.75 -12.92
C ILE A 211 0.28 -7.54 -13.60
N ILE A 212 1.19 -8.52 -13.50
CA ILE A 212 2.54 -8.44 -14.12
C ILE A 212 2.40 -8.32 -15.64
N ASN A 213 1.55 -9.13 -16.25
CA ASN A 213 1.34 -9.11 -17.70
C ASN A 213 0.76 -7.78 -18.17
N TYR A 214 -0.28 -7.28 -17.49
CA TYR A 214 -0.85 -5.97 -17.78
C TYR A 214 0.19 -4.85 -17.67
N CYS A 215 0.99 -4.84 -16.59
CA CYS A 215 2.02 -3.83 -16.41
C CYS A 215 3.10 -3.93 -17.50
N SER A 216 3.46 -5.15 -17.94
CA SER A 216 4.52 -5.36 -18.95
C SER A 216 4.19 -4.80 -20.33
N GLU A 217 2.92 -4.51 -20.59
CA GLU A 217 2.42 -3.89 -21.82
C GLU A 217 2.33 -2.35 -21.72
N LYS A 218 2.79 -1.77 -20.60
CA LYS A 218 2.78 -0.34 -20.33
C LYS A 218 4.18 0.26 -20.37
N GLU A 219 4.21 1.59 -20.35
CA GLU A 219 5.43 2.36 -20.14
C GLU A 219 5.94 2.13 -18.71
N LEU A 220 7.10 1.45 -18.59
CA LEU A 220 7.66 1.02 -17.31
C LEU A 220 8.53 2.11 -16.65
N TYR A 221 9.08 3.00 -17.45
CA TYR A 221 9.97 4.09 -17.07
C TYR A 221 9.48 5.39 -17.68
N LYS A 222 9.71 6.50 -16.99
CA LYS A 222 9.20 7.80 -17.47
C LYS A 222 9.95 8.26 -18.71
N GLU A 223 9.23 8.62 -19.76
CA GLU A 223 9.81 9.18 -20.99
C GLU A 223 10.76 10.38 -20.72
N ASP A 224 10.41 11.26 -19.78
CA ASP A 224 11.22 12.44 -19.44
C ASP A 224 12.38 12.16 -18.47
N GLN A 225 12.31 11.05 -17.73
CA GLN A 225 13.26 10.64 -16.70
C GLN A 225 13.44 9.11 -16.74
N PRO A 226 14.18 8.55 -17.71
CA PRO A 226 14.26 7.10 -17.95
C PRO A 226 14.78 6.30 -16.75
N ASP A 227 15.55 6.93 -15.85
CA ASP A 227 16.01 6.29 -14.60
C ASP A 227 14.91 6.15 -13.53
N ARG A 228 13.69 6.64 -13.80
CA ARG A 228 12.57 6.60 -12.86
C ARG A 228 11.47 5.69 -13.37
N GLU A 229 11.13 4.71 -12.54
CA GLU A 229 10.01 3.81 -12.78
C GLU A 229 8.67 4.55 -12.69
N THR A 230 7.74 4.17 -13.56
CA THR A 230 6.32 4.39 -13.35
C THR A 230 5.78 3.41 -12.30
N VAL A 231 4.51 3.53 -11.93
CA VAL A 231 3.82 2.51 -11.11
C VAL A 231 3.94 1.12 -11.73
N TYR A 232 3.87 1.00 -13.06
CA TYR A 232 3.91 -0.30 -13.74
C TYR A 232 5.28 -0.97 -13.62
N GLY A 233 6.36 -0.20 -13.80
CA GLY A 233 7.72 -0.69 -13.58
C GLY A 233 7.95 -1.12 -12.12
N MET A 234 7.53 -0.26 -11.17
CA MET A 234 7.61 -0.55 -9.74
C MET A 234 6.83 -1.81 -9.35
N ALA A 235 5.62 -1.99 -9.89
CA ALA A 235 4.77 -3.13 -9.61
C ALA A 235 5.43 -4.44 -10.05
N ILE A 236 5.98 -4.47 -11.27
CA ILE A 236 6.69 -5.64 -11.82
C ILE A 236 7.91 -5.96 -10.96
N ARG A 237 8.82 -4.99 -10.77
CA ARG A 237 10.09 -5.21 -10.08
C ARG A 237 9.85 -5.74 -8.67
N VAL A 238 8.97 -5.09 -7.91
CA VAL A 238 8.69 -5.49 -6.53
C VAL A 238 7.93 -6.82 -6.46
N SER A 239 6.93 -7.04 -7.32
CA SER A 239 6.15 -8.28 -7.29
C SER A 239 7.01 -9.48 -7.65
N LEU A 240 7.80 -9.41 -8.74
CA LEU A 240 8.66 -10.49 -9.18
C LEU A 240 9.73 -10.81 -8.14
N ALA A 241 10.49 -9.82 -7.68
CA ALA A 241 11.56 -10.05 -6.70
C ALA A 241 11.05 -10.76 -5.44
N ASN A 242 9.91 -10.30 -4.90
CA ASN A 242 9.35 -10.89 -3.69
C ASN A 242 8.71 -12.26 -3.97
N PHE A 243 7.95 -12.40 -5.06
CA PHE A 243 7.29 -13.67 -5.40
C PHE A 243 8.32 -14.78 -5.61
N LEU A 244 9.36 -14.53 -6.42
CA LEU A 244 10.42 -15.50 -6.70
C LEU A 244 11.13 -15.91 -5.42
N SER A 245 11.56 -14.96 -4.59
CA SER A 245 12.25 -15.24 -3.32
C SER A 245 11.48 -16.18 -2.38
N LYS A 246 10.15 -16.25 -2.50
CA LYS A 246 9.28 -17.06 -1.64
C LYS A 246 8.74 -18.34 -2.29
N ASN A 247 8.68 -18.39 -3.62
CA ASN A 247 8.01 -19.47 -4.35
C ASN A 247 8.97 -20.36 -5.16
N MET A 248 10.29 -20.21 -5.01
CA MET A 248 11.28 -21.04 -5.75
C MET A 248 11.10 -22.55 -5.58
N SER A 249 10.43 -23.02 -4.53
CA SER A 249 10.15 -24.43 -4.30
C SER A 249 8.76 -24.88 -4.76
N ASN A 250 8.00 -24.04 -5.47
CA ASN A 250 6.65 -24.33 -5.93
C ASN A 250 6.54 -24.19 -7.46
N PRO A 251 6.86 -25.26 -8.22
CA PRO A 251 6.88 -25.22 -9.69
C PRO A 251 5.55 -24.79 -10.31
N GLU A 252 4.41 -25.24 -9.77
CA GLU A 252 3.09 -24.88 -10.27
C GLU A 252 2.85 -23.36 -10.21
N HIS A 253 3.27 -22.72 -9.12
CA HIS A 253 3.18 -21.27 -8.96
C HIS A 253 4.15 -20.53 -9.89
N LEU A 254 5.38 -21.04 -10.04
CA LEU A 254 6.37 -20.43 -10.92
C LEU A 254 5.91 -20.48 -12.39
N MET A 255 5.30 -21.58 -12.83
CA MET A 255 4.76 -21.72 -14.19
C MET A 255 3.71 -20.67 -14.54
N LEU A 256 2.96 -20.15 -13.56
CA LEU A 256 1.95 -19.11 -13.79
C LEU A 256 2.57 -17.74 -14.05
N VAL A 257 3.70 -17.42 -13.42
CA VAL A 257 4.37 -16.11 -13.51
C VAL A 257 5.45 -16.11 -14.60
N MET A 258 5.98 -17.28 -14.93
CA MET A 258 7.09 -17.46 -15.88
C MET A 258 6.86 -16.81 -17.25
N PRO A 259 5.69 -16.91 -17.91
CA PRO A 259 5.49 -16.30 -19.22
C PRO A 259 5.72 -14.77 -19.21
N GLY A 260 5.27 -14.08 -18.14
CA GLY A 260 5.50 -12.65 -17.98
C GLY A 260 6.97 -12.33 -17.72
N PHE A 261 7.64 -13.12 -16.90
CA PHE A 261 9.08 -12.98 -16.63
C PHE A 261 9.93 -13.15 -17.90
N ILE A 262 9.66 -14.18 -18.71
CA ILE A 262 10.39 -14.45 -19.96
C ILE A 262 10.21 -13.31 -20.97
N ARG A 263 8.97 -12.78 -21.11
CA ARG A 263 8.71 -11.64 -21.97
C ARG A 263 9.51 -10.40 -21.54
N LEU A 264 9.59 -10.14 -20.25
CA LEU A 264 10.36 -9.01 -19.70
C LEU A 264 11.87 -9.22 -19.88
N LEU A 265 12.35 -10.46 -19.71
CA LEU A 265 13.76 -10.81 -19.91
C LEU A 265 14.18 -10.60 -21.37
N GLY A 266 13.32 -10.94 -22.34
CA GLY A 266 13.58 -10.74 -23.77
C GLY A 266 13.58 -9.29 -24.23
N ASN A 267 13.19 -8.33 -23.39
CA ASN A 267 13.37 -6.90 -23.63
C ASN A 267 14.66 -6.44 -22.95
N GLU A 268 15.74 -6.27 -23.72
CA GLU A 268 17.09 -5.99 -23.22
C GLU A 268 17.12 -4.75 -22.30
N GLU A 269 16.54 -3.64 -22.74
CA GLU A 269 16.49 -2.39 -21.96
C GLU A 269 15.78 -2.59 -20.61
N VAL A 270 14.60 -3.23 -20.63
CA VAL A 270 13.84 -3.50 -19.41
C VAL A 270 14.56 -4.51 -18.50
N SER A 271 15.14 -5.54 -19.09
CA SER A 271 15.86 -6.61 -18.40
C SER A 271 17.09 -6.07 -17.67
N GLU A 272 17.87 -5.20 -18.32
CA GLU A 272 19.02 -4.53 -17.72
C GLU A 272 18.60 -3.59 -16.59
N GLN A 273 17.67 -2.68 -16.87
CA GLN A 273 17.23 -1.67 -15.90
C GLN A 273 16.58 -2.30 -14.66
N MET A 274 15.85 -3.41 -14.81
CA MET A 274 15.28 -4.18 -13.69
C MET A 274 16.21 -5.25 -13.11
N SER A 275 17.39 -5.46 -13.73
CA SER A 275 18.37 -6.49 -13.35
C SER A 275 17.77 -7.91 -13.32
N LEU A 276 16.90 -8.24 -14.29
CA LEU A 276 16.15 -9.50 -14.31
C LEU A 276 17.02 -10.73 -14.52
N SER A 277 18.15 -10.57 -15.23
CA SER A 277 19.15 -11.62 -15.46
C SER A 277 19.66 -12.23 -14.16
N SER A 278 19.75 -11.44 -13.08
CA SER A 278 20.17 -11.92 -11.75
C SER A 278 19.24 -13.00 -11.16
N TYR A 279 17.95 -13.00 -11.55
CA TYR A 279 16.97 -13.99 -11.11
C TYR A 279 17.02 -15.28 -11.93
N VAL A 280 17.57 -15.26 -13.14
CA VAL A 280 17.57 -16.45 -14.01
C VAL A 280 18.35 -17.60 -13.39
N ASN A 281 19.44 -17.31 -12.69
CA ASN A 281 20.22 -18.30 -11.94
C ASN A 281 19.40 -19.04 -10.88
N MET A 282 18.35 -18.41 -10.34
CA MET A 282 17.45 -19.05 -9.37
C MET A 282 16.63 -20.16 -10.04
N PHE A 283 16.31 -20.03 -11.32
CA PHE A 283 15.48 -20.99 -12.05
C PHE A 283 16.25 -22.14 -12.70
N LEU A 284 17.58 -22.08 -12.78
CA LEU A 284 18.39 -23.16 -13.38
C LEU A 284 18.19 -24.52 -12.67
N GLN A 285 17.78 -24.50 -11.40
CA GLN A 285 17.42 -25.71 -10.64
C GLN A 285 15.96 -26.17 -10.86
N GLN A 286 15.15 -25.39 -11.58
CA GLN A 286 13.73 -25.60 -11.87
C GLN A 286 13.53 -25.89 -13.37
N GLY A 287 14.25 -26.89 -13.89
CA GLY A 287 14.27 -27.21 -15.32
C GLY A 287 12.89 -27.47 -15.94
N GLU A 288 11.93 -27.99 -15.17
CA GLU A 288 10.55 -28.21 -15.63
C GLU A 288 9.77 -26.90 -15.86
N VAL A 289 10.09 -25.83 -15.13
CA VAL A 289 9.48 -24.51 -15.28
C VAL A 289 10.06 -23.78 -16.48
N LEU A 290 11.36 -23.99 -16.76
CA LEU A 290 12.07 -23.35 -17.87
C LEU A 290 11.90 -24.08 -19.21
N ALA A 291 11.70 -25.40 -19.20
CA ALA A 291 11.62 -26.21 -20.42
C ALA A 291 10.59 -25.70 -21.45
N PRO A 292 9.38 -25.25 -21.08
CA PRO A 292 8.42 -24.67 -22.02
C PRO A 292 8.86 -23.35 -22.67
N HIS A 293 9.91 -22.73 -22.14
CA HIS A 293 10.43 -21.42 -22.54
C HIS A 293 11.88 -21.49 -23.03
N ALA A 294 12.39 -22.68 -23.34
CA ALA A 294 13.78 -22.90 -23.72
C ALA A 294 14.21 -22.07 -24.95
N ASP A 295 13.39 -22.03 -26.01
CA ASP A 295 13.74 -21.27 -27.22
C ASP A 295 13.78 -19.75 -26.96
N PRO A 296 12.76 -19.10 -26.34
CA PRO A 296 12.85 -17.70 -25.95
C PRO A 296 14.03 -17.37 -25.02
N LEU A 297 14.36 -18.27 -24.10
CA LEU A 297 15.50 -18.10 -23.19
C LEU A 297 16.82 -18.11 -23.96
N LEU A 298 17.01 -19.08 -24.86
CA LEU A 298 18.20 -19.19 -25.69
C LEU A 298 18.39 -17.93 -26.55
N ASP A 299 17.33 -17.44 -27.19
CA ASP A 299 17.39 -16.19 -27.98
C ASP A 299 17.80 -15.00 -27.12
N THR A 300 17.28 -14.92 -25.89
CA THR A 300 17.60 -13.83 -24.96
C THR A 300 19.06 -13.87 -24.54
N PHE A 301 19.59 -15.04 -24.16
CA PHE A 301 20.98 -15.21 -23.71
C PHE A 301 22.02 -15.10 -24.82
N ILE A 302 21.71 -15.62 -26.01
CA ILE A 302 22.62 -15.51 -27.17
C ILE A 302 22.81 -14.04 -27.57
N ASN A 303 21.77 -13.21 -27.46
CA ASN A 303 21.87 -11.78 -27.75
C ASN A 303 22.66 -11.01 -26.68
N THR A 304 22.55 -11.39 -25.40
CA THR A 304 23.35 -10.78 -24.31
C THR A 304 24.85 -11.07 -24.46
N ASP A 305 25.23 -12.32 -24.75
CA ASP A 305 26.63 -12.71 -24.94
C ASP A 305 27.26 -12.09 -26.20
N ALA A 306 26.49 -11.92 -27.28
CA ALA A 306 26.99 -11.30 -28.51
C ALA A 306 27.34 -9.81 -28.32
N ASN A 307 26.60 -9.09 -27.47
CA ASN A 307 26.81 -7.67 -27.19
C ASN A 307 27.97 -7.42 -26.19
N GLU A 308 28.18 -8.31 -25.21
CA GLU A 308 29.36 -8.24 -24.32
C GLU A 308 30.68 -8.50 -25.07
N ILE A 309 30.64 -9.34 -26.11
CA ILE A 309 31.81 -9.59 -26.98
C ILE A 309 32.07 -8.42 -27.95
N ALA A 310 31.02 -7.71 -28.37
CA ALA A 310 31.14 -6.55 -29.27
C ALA A 310 31.53 -5.23 -28.59
N SER A 311 31.44 -5.17 -27.25
CA SER A 311 31.76 -3.99 -26.43
C SER A 311 33.13 -4.06 -25.73
N GLN A 312 33.93 -5.10 -26.02
CA GLN A 312 35.37 -5.21 -25.72
C GLN A 312 36.24 -4.80 -26.91
#